data_AF-A0A965I928-F1
#
_entry.id   AF-A0A965I928-F1
#
_cell.length_a   1.000
_cell.length_b   1.000
_cell.length_c   1.000
_cell.angle_alpha   90.00
_cell.angle_beta   90.00
_cell.angle_gamma   90.00
#
_symmetry.space_group_name_H-M   'P 1'
#
loop_
_entity.id
_entity.type
_entity.pdbx_description
1 polymer ?
#
loop_
_entity_poly.entity_id
_entity_poly.type
_entity_poly.pdbx_seq_one_letter_code
_entity_poly.pdbx_strand_id
1 'polypeptide(L)'
;MNWPQIIYSEEAMREVFGIEDVNIPLEDKVRLIEAISETGIQRISVGAFVSPKFVPQMASFEKLLTRFNPKEGVSYLTFLHNQKAKKMAEQFSPPLTIEEERCTLFIDICDIHQRRNVNRSIQQIMDSWPDHIQEAKDRGAKTASVAIASVWGSNFMGAFTQDYRFSMLSHEIQLIESMGLKVHDIGLHDSQSFCLPHLMEADITEIKRRWPHIKHFHLHMHNARGMAMPSIYAALKNMDASDTVLIEGTLGGIGGGQYCGNGVASGMVPTEDFIHMLNGMGIPTGIDLQKVIDCVWMLEEIIGRPTMGHVSKAGPRPIEAAAFYDANLPAIETLKAAKHFRHGSKAYENETYSPWNKPITGPYFKTSAF
;
A
#
# COMPACT_ATOMS: atom_id res chain seq x y z
N MET A 1 -12.29 19.44 8.48
CA MET A 1 -12.48 18.08 9.04
C MET A 1 -11.21 17.73 9.79
N ASN A 2 -11.33 17.11 10.97
CA ASN A 2 -10.18 16.68 11.77
C ASN A 2 -9.85 15.24 11.36
N TRP A 3 -9.10 15.07 10.27
CA TRP A 3 -8.72 13.76 9.72
C TRP A 3 -7.68 13.07 10.62
N PRO A 4 -7.58 11.72 10.61
CA PRO A 4 -6.50 11.03 11.30
C PRO A 4 -5.14 11.37 10.71
N GLN A 5 -4.08 11.14 11.48
CA GLN A 5 -2.73 11.17 10.94
C GLN A 5 -2.55 9.99 9.97
N ILE A 6 -2.12 10.28 8.74
CA ILE A 6 -1.83 9.26 7.74
C ILE A 6 -0.34 8.97 7.74
N ILE A 7 0.00 7.69 7.86
CA ILE A 7 1.33 7.17 7.54
C ILE A 7 1.16 6.36 6.26
N TYR A 8 1.92 6.68 5.23
CA TYR A 8 1.92 5.94 3.98
C TYR A 8 3.20 5.12 3.83
N SER A 9 3.07 3.85 3.44
CA SER A 9 4.19 2.96 3.09
C SER A 9 4.07 2.50 1.64
N GLU A 10 5.12 2.74 0.86
CA GLU A 10 5.24 2.27 -0.51
C GLU A 10 5.82 0.86 -0.54
N GLU A 11 5.04 -0.08 -1.08
CA GLU A 11 5.38 -1.50 -1.07
C GLU A 11 5.87 -2.03 -2.42
N ALA A 12 5.92 -1.21 -3.48
CA ALA A 12 6.21 -1.68 -4.84
C ALA A 12 7.52 -2.50 -4.93
N MET A 13 8.57 -2.07 -4.22
CA MET A 13 9.86 -2.77 -4.27
C MET A 13 9.77 -4.22 -3.77
N ARG A 14 8.80 -4.54 -2.89
CA ARG A 14 8.56 -5.87 -2.33
C ARG A 14 7.37 -6.58 -2.97
N GLU A 15 6.20 -5.93 -3.02
CA GLU A 15 4.94 -6.51 -3.50
C GLU A 15 4.90 -6.69 -5.02
N VAL A 16 5.46 -5.74 -5.77
CA VAL A 16 5.46 -5.80 -7.24
C VAL A 16 6.59 -6.71 -7.68
N PHE A 17 7.83 -6.35 -7.36
CA PHE A 17 8.97 -7.18 -7.78
C PHE A 17 8.98 -8.56 -7.15
N GLY A 18 8.19 -8.84 -6.10
CA GLY A 18 8.02 -10.20 -5.57
C GLY A 18 7.26 -11.14 -6.51
N ILE A 19 6.50 -10.62 -7.47
CA ILE A 19 5.68 -11.41 -8.39
C ILE A 19 5.99 -11.18 -9.88
N GLU A 20 6.71 -10.11 -10.22
CA GLU A 20 7.12 -9.83 -11.60
C GLU A 20 8.20 -10.80 -12.12
N ASP A 21 8.62 -10.59 -13.37
CA ASP A 21 9.69 -11.35 -14.00
C ASP A 21 10.99 -11.31 -13.16
N VAL A 22 11.56 -12.49 -12.91
CA VAL A 22 12.82 -12.67 -12.20
C VAL A 22 14.01 -12.05 -12.92
N ASN A 23 13.90 -11.83 -14.23
CA ASN A 23 14.96 -11.28 -15.08
C ASN A 23 15.01 -9.75 -15.10
N ILE A 24 14.11 -9.04 -14.40
CA ILE A 24 14.17 -7.58 -14.29
C ILE A 24 15.56 -7.17 -13.75
N PRO A 25 16.32 -6.33 -14.48
CA PRO A 25 17.66 -5.93 -14.08
C PRO A 25 17.70 -5.28 -12.70
N LEU A 26 18.78 -5.53 -11.95
CA LEU A 26 18.97 -4.91 -10.64
C LEU A 26 19.06 -3.38 -10.76
N GLU A 27 19.70 -2.89 -11.82
CA GLU A 27 19.88 -1.48 -12.13
C GLU A 27 18.53 -0.74 -12.29
N ASP A 28 17.52 -1.41 -12.86
CA ASP A 28 16.17 -0.86 -12.96
C ASP A 28 15.49 -0.76 -11.59
N LYS A 29 15.67 -1.79 -10.74
CA LYS A 29 15.18 -1.77 -9.36
C LYS A 29 15.86 -0.65 -8.54
N VAL A 30 17.17 -0.45 -8.72
CA VAL A 30 17.94 0.64 -8.11
C VAL A 30 17.44 2.00 -8.59
N ARG A 31 17.25 2.16 -9.90
CA ARG A 31 16.71 3.41 -10.49
C ARG A 31 15.34 3.75 -9.91
N LEU A 32 14.46 2.75 -9.75
CA LEU A 32 13.11 2.98 -9.23
C LEU A 32 13.11 3.35 -7.74
N ILE A 33 13.84 2.64 -6.88
CA ILE A 33 13.85 2.95 -5.44
C ILE A 33 14.44 4.34 -5.15
N GLU A 34 15.47 4.75 -5.88
CA GLU A 34 16.04 6.10 -5.77
C GLU A 34 15.03 7.15 -6.21
N ALA A 35 14.30 6.91 -7.31
CA ALA A 35 13.24 7.81 -7.76
C ALA A 35 12.09 7.90 -6.74
N ILE A 36 11.64 6.78 -6.17
CA ILE A 36 10.62 6.77 -5.10
C ILE A 36 11.08 7.60 -3.90
N SER A 37 12.35 7.50 -3.54
CA SER A 37 12.91 8.22 -2.39
C SER A 37 12.90 9.75 -2.56
N GLU A 38 12.83 10.24 -3.80
CA GLU A 38 12.73 11.67 -4.10
C GLU A 38 11.29 12.20 -4.12
N THR A 39 10.28 11.34 -3.95
CA THR A 39 8.85 11.73 -3.96
C THR A 39 8.38 12.36 -2.65
N GLY A 40 9.15 12.25 -1.56
CA GLY A 40 8.70 12.62 -0.22
C GLY A 40 8.03 11.48 0.55
N ILE A 41 7.88 10.29 -0.04
CA ILE A 41 7.50 9.07 0.68
C ILE A 41 8.57 8.75 1.73
N GLN A 42 8.16 8.64 2.98
CA GLN A 42 9.08 8.45 4.12
C GLN A 42 9.27 6.98 4.51
N ARG A 43 8.42 6.06 4.02
CA ARG A 43 8.49 4.63 4.32
C ARG A 43 8.42 3.85 3.02
N ILE A 44 9.47 3.08 2.75
CA ILE A 44 9.58 2.25 1.56
C ILE A 44 9.94 0.84 1.99
N SER A 45 9.10 -0.13 1.66
CA SER A 45 9.37 -1.55 1.90
C SER A 45 10.15 -2.12 0.72
N VAL A 46 11.45 -2.36 0.94
CA VAL A 46 12.43 -2.59 -0.12
C VAL A 46 12.61 -4.05 -0.51
N GLY A 47 12.07 -4.98 0.28
CA GLY A 47 12.16 -6.42 0.01
C GLY A 47 12.01 -7.28 1.26
N ALA A 48 12.48 -8.52 1.15
CA ALA A 48 12.39 -9.51 2.23
C ALA A 48 13.53 -10.54 2.17
N PHE A 49 14.06 -10.93 3.34
CA PHE A 49 15.03 -12.02 3.48
C PHE A 49 14.36 -13.40 3.45
N VAL A 50 13.69 -13.72 2.35
CA VAL A 50 12.96 -14.98 2.16
C VAL A 50 13.76 -15.99 1.34
N SER A 51 13.38 -17.27 1.42
CA SER A 51 14.02 -18.30 0.62
C SER A 51 13.74 -18.10 -0.87
N PRO A 52 14.78 -18.03 -1.74
CA PRO A 52 14.62 -17.95 -3.20
C PRO A 52 13.84 -19.13 -3.79
N LYS A 53 13.71 -20.24 -3.07
CA LYS A 53 12.86 -21.37 -3.46
C LYS A 53 11.39 -20.96 -3.56
N PHE A 54 10.92 -20.09 -2.66
CA PHE A 54 9.53 -19.66 -2.59
C PHE A 54 9.30 -18.33 -3.31
N VAL A 55 10.28 -17.41 -3.28
CA VAL A 55 10.21 -16.12 -3.97
C VAL A 55 11.53 -15.86 -4.73
N PRO A 56 11.71 -16.47 -5.92
CA PRO A 56 12.94 -16.34 -6.71
C PRO A 56 13.32 -14.89 -7.02
N GLN A 57 12.33 -14.02 -7.20
CA GLN A 57 12.52 -12.61 -7.54
C GLN A 57 13.27 -11.82 -6.46
N MET A 58 13.23 -12.28 -5.20
CA MET A 58 13.90 -11.65 -4.07
C MET A 58 15.33 -12.16 -3.86
N ALA A 59 15.84 -13.05 -4.71
CA ALA A 59 17.21 -13.58 -4.59
C ALA A 59 18.31 -12.51 -4.65
N SER A 60 18.03 -11.38 -5.30
CA SER A 60 18.99 -10.26 -5.42
C SER A 60 18.77 -9.15 -4.40
N PHE A 61 17.94 -9.37 -3.37
CA PHE A 61 17.59 -8.34 -2.39
C PHE A 61 18.83 -7.78 -1.66
N GLU A 62 19.75 -8.63 -1.20
CA GLU A 62 21.00 -8.20 -0.56
C GLU A 62 21.84 -7.28 -1.45
N LYS A 63 21.88 -7.58 -2.76
CA LYS A 63 22.63 -6.75 -3.72
C LYS A 63 21.99 -5.38 -3.88
N LEU A 64 20.66 -5.31 -3.91
CA LEU A 64 19.93 -4.03 -3.96
C LEU A 64 20.37 -3.12 -2.81
N LEU A 65 20.39 -3.65 -1.58
CA LEU A 65 20.75 -2.90 -0.36
C LEU A 65 22.15 -2.27 -0.40
N THR A 66 23.06 -2.81 -1.21
CA THR A 66 24.43 -2.29 -1.36
C THR A 66 24.62 -1.35 -2.55
N ARG A 67 23.60 -1.16 -3.38
CA ARG A 67 23.72 -0.51 -4.70
C ARG A 67 22.98 0.81 -4.83
N PHE A 68 21.87 1.01 -4.11
CA PHE A 68 21.14 2.27 -4.15
C PHE A 68 21.71 3.28 -3.15
N ASN A 69 21.52 4.57 -3.44
CA ASN A 69 21.89 5.67 -2.57
C ASN A 69 20.70 6.05 -1.68
N PRO A 70 20.71 5.73 -0.38
CA PRO A 70 19.60 6.05 0.51
C PRO A 70 19.45 7.57 0.67
N LYS A 71 18.20 8.03 0.59
CA LYS A 71 17.82 9.42 0.86
C LYS A 71 17.68 9.63 2.36
N GLU A 72 18.28 10.70 2.86
CA GLU A 72 18.11 11.11 4.26
C GLU A 72 16.63 11.40 4.57
N GLY A 73 16.16 10.93 5.74
CA GLY A 73 14.77 11.08 6.18
C GLY A 73 13.81 10.00 5.65
N VAL A 74 14.28 9.08 4.79
CA VAL A 74 13.49 7.93 4.32
C VAL A 74 13.85 6.68 5.13
N SER A 75 12.84 5.95 5.58
CA SER A 75 12.98 4.65 6.21
C SER A 75 12.85 3.54 5.18
N TYR A 76 13.91 2.76 5.01
CA TYR A 76 13.94 1.60 4.12
C TYR A 76 13.68 0.34 4.94
N LEU A 77 12.51 -0.25 4.79
CA LEU A 77 11.99 -1.33 5.62
C LEU A 77 12.07 -2.66 4.87
N THR A 78 12.13 -3.77 5.63
CA THR A 78 12.10 -5.12 5.08
C THR A 78 11.11 -5.97 5.87
N PHE A 79 10.55 -7.00 5.23
CA PHE A 79 9.65 -7.92 5.93
C PHE A 79 10.41 -8.82 6.92
N LEU A 80 10.17 -8.62 8.22
CA LEU A 80 10.81 -9.35 9.32
C LEU A 80 9.91 -10.48 9.85
N HIS A 81 9.91 -11.62 9.17
CA HIS A 81 9.04 -12.76 9.50
C HIS A 81 9.59 -13.72 10.57
N ASN A 82 10.87 -13.61 10.92
CA ASN A 82 11.50 -14.41 11.99
C ASN A 82 12.82 -13.77 12.45
N GLN A 83 13.41 -14.34 13.50
CA GLN A 83 14.66 -13.88 14.06
C GLN A 83 15.85 -13.95 13.10
N LYS A 84 15.85 -14.90 12.17
CA LYS A 84 16.90 -14.98 11.15
C LYS A 84 16.83 -13.78 10.21
N ALA A 85 15.64 -13.42 9.73
CA ALA A 85 15.42 -12.24 8.90
C ALA A 85 15.80 -10.95 9.63
N LYS A 86 15.49 -10.83 10.92
CA LYS A 86 15.89 -9.68 11.74
C LYS A 86 17.41 -9.55 11.84
N LYS A 87 18.12 -10.63 12.20
CA LYS A 87 19.59 -10.64 12.27
C LYS A 87 20.23 -10.31 10.93
N MET A 88 19.64 -10.76 9.82
CA MET A 88 20.10 -10.37 8.48
C MET A 88 19.86 -8.88 8.23
N ALA A 89 18.68 -8.36 8.54
CA ALA A 89 18.37 -6.94 8.37
C ALA A 89 19.33 -6.03 9.16
N GLU A 90 19.68 -6.41 10.39
CA GLU A 90 20.66 -5.69 11.23
C GLU A 90 22.04 -5.59 10.56
N GLN A 91 22.45 -6.59 9.76
CA GLN A 91 23.73 -6.55 9.03
C GLN A 91 23.74 -5.57 7.85
N PHE A 92 22.56 -5.23 7.34
CA PHE A 92 22.37 -4.28 6.23
C PHE A 92 21.76 -2.96 6.73
N SER A 93 21.95 -2.63 8.00
CA SER A 93 21.54 -1.36 8.59
C SER A 93 22.78 -0.51 8.92
N PRO A 94 23.02 0.63 8.23
CA PRO A 94 22.28 1.17 7.07
C PRO A 94 22.51 0.39 5.75
N PRO A 95 21.62 0.52 4.73
CA PRO A 95 20.53 1.49 4.62
C PRO A 95 19.19 1.07 5.25
N LEU A 96 19.05 -0.18 5.69
CA LEU A 96 17.80 -0.63 6.31
C LEU A 96 17.54 0.12 7.63
N THR A 97 16.30 0.49 7.85
CA THR A 97 15.80 0.99 9.13
C THR A 97 15.27 -0.18 9.95
N ILE A 98 15.84 -0.39 11.14
CA ILE A 98 15.32 -1.35 12.12
C ILE A 98 14.36 -0.61 13.04
N GLU A 99 13.08 -0.97 12.98
CA GLU A 99 12.04 -0.36 13.81
C GLU A 99 12.12 -0.84 15.27
N GLU A 100 11.39 -0.15 16.15
CA GLU A 100 11.30 -0.50 17.56
C GLU A 100 10.82 -1.95 17.74
N GLU A 101 11.41 -2.67 18.71
CA GLU A 101 10.98 -4.03 19.04
C GLU A 101 9.53 -4.02 19.52
N ARG A 102 8.68 -4.73 18.77
CA ARG A 102 7.26 -4.94 19.07
C ARG A 102 6.92 -6.42 18.88
N CYS A 103 6.05 -6.95 19.72
CA CYS A 103 5.46 -8.26 19.48
C CYS A 103 4.38 -8.15 18.40
N THR A 104 4.43 -8.94 17.33
CA THR A 104 3.39 -8.89 16.29
C THR A 104 2.71 -10.24 16.17
N LEU A 105 1.44 -10.30 16.57
CA LEU A 105 0.59 -11.44 16.23
C LEU A 105 -0.07 -11.14 14.88
N PHE A 106 0.11 -12.05 13.94
CA PHE A 106 -0.50 -11.97 12.62
C PHE A 106 -1.04 -13.33 12.23
N ILE A 107 -2.27 -13.37 11.73
CA ILE A 107 -2.90 -14.60 11.25
C ILE A 107 -3.84 -14.33 10.08
N ASP A 108 -3.82 -15.21 9.07
CA ASP A 108 -4.89 -15.26 8.09
C ASP A 108 -6.05 -16.10 8.63
N ILE A 109 -7.25 -15.51 8.72
CA ILE A 109 -8.42 -16.18 9.30
C ILE A 109 -9.13 -17.10 8.31
N CYS A 110 -8.56 -17.31 7.11
CA CYS A 110 -8.90 -18.40 6.21
C CYS A 110 -7.87 -19.54 6.33
N ASP A 111 -8.25 -20.67 6.95
CA ASP A 111 -7.32 -21.79 7.17
C ASP A 111 -6.75 -22.37 5.86
N ILE A 112 -7.51 -22.32 4.77
CA ILE A 112 -7.04 -22.72 3.43
C ILE A 112 -5.92 -21.79 2.98
N HIS A 113 -6.11 -20.47 3.07
CA HIS A 113 -5.11 -19.51 2.64
C HIS A 113 -3.88 -19.53 3.56
N GLN A 114 -4.07 -19.62 4.88
CA GLN A 114 -2.99 -19.76 5.86
C GLN A 114 -2.06 -20.94 5.53
N ARG A 115 -2.63 -22.10 5.18
CA ARG A 115 -1.85 -23.27 4.76
C ARG A 115 -1.16 -23.07 3.43
N ARG A 116 -1.84 -22.47 2.46
CA ARG A 116 -1.25 -22.21 1.12
C ARG A 116 -0.11 -21.21 1.17
N ASN A 117 -0.21 -20.20 2.04
CA ASN A 117 0.74 -19.10 2.11
C ASN A 117 1.96 -19.43 2.97
N VAL A 118 1.77 -20.07 4.15
CA VAL A 118 2.86 -20.30 5.11
C VAL A 118 3.02 -21.76 5.56
N ASN A 119 2.31 -22.72 4.95
CA ASN A 119 2.36 -24.15 5.27
C ASN A 119 2.03 -24.49 6.74
N ARG A 120 1.20 -23.69 7.38
CA ARG A 120 0.71 -23.92 8.75
C ARG A 120 -0.80 -23.69 8.81
N SER A 121 -1.50 -24.37 9.70
CA SER A 121 -2.91 -24.08 10.00
C SER A 121 -3.03 -22.85 10.90
N ILE A 122 -4.24 -22.31 11.01
CA ILE A 122 -4.58 -21.29 12.02
C ILE A 122 -4.19 -21.80 13.42
N GLN A 123 -4.59 -23.03 13.77
CA GLN A 123 -4.28 -23.62 15.07
C GLN A 123 -2.78 -23.68 15.34
N GLN A 124 -1.98 -24.14 14.37
CA GLN A 124 -0.53 -24.23 14.53
C GLN A 124 0.13 -22.86 14.75
N ILE A 125 -0.45 -21.78 14.20
CA ILE A 125 0.02 -20.41 14.43
C ILE A 125 -0.34 -19.97 15.85
N MET A 126 -1.59 -20.16 16.25
CA MET A 126 -2.08 -19.83 17.59
C MET A 126 -1.29 -20.55 18.68
N ASP A 127 -1.00 -21.84 18.49
CA ASP A 127 -0.22 -22.66 19.42
C ASP A 127 1.21 -22.10 19.64
N SER A 128 1.75 -21.34 18.68
CA SER A 128 3.09 -20.73 18.80
C SER A 128 3.09 -19.33 19.41
N TRP A 129 1.93 -18.72 19.63
CA TRP A 129 1.84 -17.35 20.14
C TRP A 129 2.42 -17.19 21.56
N PRO A 130 2.17 -18.08 22.54
CA PRO A 130 2.74 -17.91 23.88
C PRO A 130 4.26 -17.80 23.87
N ASP A 131 4.93 -18.68 23.14
CA ASP A 131 6.39 -18.65 22.98
C ASP A 131 6.84 -17.38 22.25
N HIS A 132 6.16 -17.00 21.17
CA HIS A 132 6.47 -15.79 20.40
C HIS A 132 6.38 -14.51 21.26
N ILE A 133 5.34 -14.42 22.10
CA ILE A 133 5.13 -13.28 23.01
C ILE A 133 6.22 -13.24 24.06
N GLN A 134 6.57 -14.40 24.63
CA GLN A 134 7.65 -14.48 25.62
C GLN A 134 8.99 -14.08 25.01
N GLU A 135 9.32 -14.59 23.83
CA GLU A 135 10.55 -14.22 23.12
C GLU A 135 10.60 -12.71 22.82
N ALA A 136 9.48 -12.08 22.44
CA ALA A 136 9.42 -10.64 22.20
C ALA A 136 9.68 -9.84 23.49
N LYS A 137 9.11 -10.28 24.62
CA LYS A 137 9.38 -9.67 25.93
C LYS A 137 10.85 -9.81 26.33
N ASP A 138 11.45 -10.96 26.08
CA ASP A 138 12.88 -11.19 26.36
C ASP A 138 13.79 -10.27 25.55
N ARG A 139 13.33 -9.82 24.37
CA ARG A 139 13.99 -8.80 23.55
C ARG A 139 13.65 -7.36 23.94
N GLY A 140 12.81 -7.16 24.96
CA GLY A 140 12.46 -5.85 25.49
C GLY A 140 11.21 -5.22 24.88
N ALA A 141 10.39 -5.97 24.13
CA ALA A 141 9.10 -5.48 23.65
C ALA A 141 8.23 -5.01 24.83
N LYS A 142 7.68 -3.80 24.72
CA LYS A 142 6.74 -3.23 25.71
C LYS A 142 5.30 -3.18 25.19
N THR A 143 5.16 -3.24 23.88
CA THR A 143 3.89 -3.14 23.16
C THR A 143 3.78 -4.25 22.14
N ALA A 144 2.57 -4.43 21.62
CA ALA A 144 2.27 -5.42 20.60
C ALA A 144 1.38 -4.84 19.48
N SER A 145 1.49 -5.42 18.30
CA SER A 145 0.55 -5.30 17.18
C SER A 145 -0.23 -6.59 17.05
N VAL A 146 -1.52 -6.48 16.76
CA VAL A 146 -2.37 -7.62 16.39
C VAL A 146 -2.93 -7.38 15.00
N ALA A 147 -3.04 -8.40 14.17
CA ALA A 147 -3.44 -8.22 12.80
C ALA A 147 -4.04 -9.48 12.21
N ILE A 148 -5.17 -9.32 11.53
CA ILE A 148 -5.83 -10.39 10.81
C ILE A 148 -5.82 -10.14 9.30
N ALA A 149 -5.63 -11.21 8.54
CA ALA A 149 -5.70 -11.26 7.08
C ALA A 149 -6.89 -12.07 6.59
N SER A 150 -7.25 -11.89 5.31
CA SER A 150 -8.53 -12.34 4.74
C SER A 150 -9.74 -11.84 5.55
N VAL A 151 -9.62 -10.65 6.15
CA VAL A 151 -10.53 -10.12 7.18
C VAL A 151 -11.99 -10.27 6.78
N TRP A 152 -12.38 -9.74 5.63
CA TRP A 152 -13.78 -9.71 5.21
C TRP A 152 -14.26 -10.98 4.50
N GLY A 153 -13.33 -11.86 4.12
CA GLY A 153 -13.66 -13.09 3.42
C GLY A 153 -12.50 -13.62 2.59
N SER A 154 -12.77 -14.74 1.94
CA SER A 154 -11.82 -15.49 1.14
C SER A 154 -12.44 -16.00 -0.15
N ASN A 155 -11.67 -16.02 -1.25
CA ASN A 155 -12.08 -16.72 -2.48
C ASN A 155 -12.32 -18.22 -2.26
N PHE A 156 -11.83 -18.80 -1.14
CA PHE A 156 -11.98 -20.22 -0.83
C PHE A 156 -13.13 -20.53 0.13
N MET A 157 -13.52 -19.57 0.98
CA MET A 157 -14.50 -19.78 2.07
C MET A 157 -15.68 -18.83 2.04
N GLY A 158 -15.71 -17.87 1.10
CA GLY A 158 -16.75 -16.84 1.04
C GLY A 158 -16.54 -15.75 2.09
N ALA A 159 -17.62 -15.01 2.39
CA ALA A 159 -17.57 -13.90 3.33
C ALA A 159 -17.48 -14.38 4.79
N PHE A 160 -16.76 -13.62 5.61
CA PHE A 160 -16.71 -13.85 7.05
C PHE A 160 -17.64 -12.90 7.81
N THR A 161 -18.29 -13.38 8.86
CA THR A 161 -19.14 -12.55 9.72
C THR A 161 -18.30 -11.63 10.59
N GLN A 162 -18.89 -10.52 11.03
CA GLN A 162 -18.21 -9.62 11.98
C GLN A 162 -17.87 -10.35 13.29
N ASP A 163 -18.78 -11.19 13.80
CA ASP A 163 -18.52 -11.97 15.02
C ASP A 163 -17.29 -12.87 14.89
N TYR A 164 -17.07 -13.50 13.73
CA TYR A 164 -15.89 -14.33 13.50
C TYR A 164 -14.60 -13.50 13.45
N ARG A 165 -14.60 -12.37 12.75
CA ARG A 165 -13.45 -11.44 12.72
C ARG A 165 -13.07 -10.98 14.13
N PHE A 166 -14.08 -10.56 14.90
CA PHE A 166 -13.88 -10.01 16.23
C PHE A 166 -13.56 -11.06 17.28
N SER A 167 -13.96 -12.32 17.09
CA SER A 167 -13.52 -13.40 17.99
C SER A 167 -12.02 -13.66 17.85
N MET A 168 -11.47 -13.61 16.63
CA MET A 168 -10.02 -13.72 16.38
C MET A 168 -9.24 -12.54 16.96
N LEU A 169 -9.67 -11.30 16.68
CA LEU A 169 -9.06 -10.10 17.27
C LEU A 169 -9.12 -10.12 18.80
N SER A 170 -10.27 -10.51 19.38
CA SER A 170 -10.40 -10.60 20.83
C SER A 170 -9.47 -11.64 21.43
N HIS A 171 -9.26 -12.78 20.75
CA HIS A 171 -8.33 -13.81 21.19
C HIS A 171 -6.89 -13.26 21.23
N GLU A 172 -6.42 -12.67 20.13
CA GLU A 172 -5.06 -12.10 20.04
C GLU A 172 -4.81 -11.05 21.14
N ILE A 173 -5.76 -10.12 21.30
CA ILE A 173 -5.66 -9.03 22.30
C ILE A 173 -5.65 -9.60 23.71
N GLN A 174 -6.57 -10.51 24.05
CA GLN A 174 -6.64 -11.12 25.37
C GLN A 174 -5.37 -11.90 25.72
N LEU A 175 -4.82 -12.64 24.76
CA LEU A 175 -3.59 -13.38 24.97
C LEU A 175 -2.42 -12.44 25.27
N ILE A 176 -2.24 -11.40 24.45
CA ILE A 176 -1.18 -10.38 24.63
C ILE A 176 -1.29 -9.70 26.00
N GLU A 177 -2.50 -9.26 26.35
CA GLU A 177 -2.77 -8.55 27.62
C GLU A 177 -2.57 -9.48 28.82
N SER A 178 -2.99 -10.74 28.74
CA SER A 178 -2.78 -11.73 29.80
C SER A 178 -1.30 -12.02 30.08
N MET A 179 -0.43 -11.81 29.08
CA MET A 179 1.02 -11.96 29.18
C MET A 179 1.74 -10.66 29.54
N GLY A 180 0.99 -9.58 29.80
CA GLY A 180 1.49 -8.32 30.35
C GLY A 180 1.99 -7.30 29.32
N LEU A 181 1.69 -7.50 28.03
CA LEU A 181 1.95 -6.52 26.98
C LEU A 181 0.68 -5.72 26.67
N LYS A 182 0.85 -4.50 26.15
CA LYS A 182 -0.27 -3.67 25.68
C LYS A 182 -0.36 -3.70 24.15
N VAL A 183 -1.56 -3.88 23.62
CA VAL A 183 -1.81 -3.74 22.19
C VAL A 183 -1.79 -2.26 21.82
N HIS A 184 -0.92 -1.92 20.87
CA HIS A 184 -0.71 -0.57 20.39
C HIS A 184 -1.53 -0.29 19.11
N ASP A 185 -1.55 -1.25 18.19
CA ASP A 185 -2.24 -1.14 16.90
C ASP A 185 -2.96 -2.42 16.48
N ILE A 186 -4.00 -2.24 15.66
CA ILE A 186 -4.75 -3.30 14.99
C ILE A 186 -4.55 -3.20 13.47
N GLY A 187 -4.15 -4.30 12.84
CA GLY A 187 -4.05 -4.45 11.40
C GLY A 187 -5.25 -5.18 10.78
N LEU A 188 -5.79 -4.64 9.70
CA LEU A 188 -6.83 -5.26 8.87
C LEU A 188 -6.32 -5.42 7.43
N HIS A 189 -6.15 -6.67 7.01
CA HIS A 189 -5.52 -7.01 5.73
C HIS A 189 -6.53 -7.68 4.77
N ASP A 190 -6.92 -6.98 3.70
CA ASP A 190 -7.86 -7.48 2.68
C ASP A 190 -7.16 -8.30 1.61
N SER A 191 -6.56 -9.43 1.97
CA SER A 191 -5.72 -10.24 1.07
C SER A 191 -6.41 -10.68 -0.22
N GLN A 192 -7.75 -10.70 -0.25
CA GLN A 192 -8.52 -11.25 -1.37
C GLN A 192 -9.56 -10.27 -1.94
N SER A 193 -9.51 -8.99 -1.58
CA SER A 193 -10.42 -7.93 -2.05
C SER A 193 -11.89 -8.24 -1.81
N PHE A 194 -12.24 -8.57 -0.56
CA PHE A 194 -13.61 -8.79 -0.08
C PHE A 194 -14.20 -7.60 0.66
N CYS A 195 -13.37 -6.63 1.06
CA CYS A 195 -13.85 -5.48 1.81
C CYS A 195 -14.84 -4.65 0.99
N LEU A 196 -15.94 -4.25 1.62
CA LEU A 196 -16.85 -3.24 1.12
C LEU A 196 -16.87 -2.06 2.10
N PRO A 197 -17.18 -0.83 1.64
CA PRO A 197 -17.10 0.36 2.50
C PRO A 197 -17.88 0.28 3.80
N HIS A 198 -19.10 -0.27 3.77
CA HIS A 198 -19.94 -0.43 4.95
C HIS A 198 -19.41 -1.47 5.94
N LEU A 199 -18.64 -2.48 5.47
CA LEU A 199 -17.99 -3.45 6.35
C LEU A 199 -16.79 -2.83 7.07
N MET A 200 -16.01 -2.03 6.35
CA MET A 200 -14.90 -1.27 6.94
C MET A 200 -15.42 -0.29 8.00
N GLU A 201 -16.46 0.48 7.68
CA GLU A 201 -17.09 1.42 8.62
C GLU A 201 -17.59 0.70 9.88
N ALA A 202 -18.28 -0.42 9.73
CA ALA A 202 -18.76 -1.22 10.85
C ALA A 202 -17.62 -1.75 11.73
N ASP A 203 -16.53 -2.22 11.12
CA ASP A 203 -15.39 -2.77 11.85
C ASP A 203 -14.58 -1.68 12.57
N ILE A 204 -14.31 -0.53 11.95
CA ILE A 204 -13.65 0.60 12.61
C ILE A 204 -14.48 1.11 13.80
N THR A 205 -15.80 1.25 13.61
CA THR A 205 -16.72 1.66 14.68
C THR A 205 -16.67 0.69 15.86
N GLU A 206 -16.75 -0.61 15.59
CA GLU A 206 -16.77 -1.62 16.62
C GLU A 206 -15.40 -1.80 17.31
N ILE A 207 -14.28 -1.66 16.59
CA ILE A 207 -12.94 -1.64 17.17
C ILE A 207 -12.81 -0.46 18.15
N LYS A 208 -13.18 0.76 17.72
CA LYS A 208 -13.11 1.96 18.59
C LYS A 208 -14.03 1.82 19.81
N ARG A 209 -15.15 1.11 19.70
CA ARG A 209 -16.08 0.83 20.82
C ARG A 209 -15.50 -0.19 21.80
N ARG A 210 -14.93 -1.30 21.32
CA ARG A 210 -14.40 -2.39 22.18
C ARG A 210 -13.06 -2.06 22.80
N TRP A 211 -12.18 -1.40 22.04
CA TRP A 211 -10.80 -1.10 22.43
C TRP A 211 -10.48 0.39 22.23
N PRO A 212 -11.14 1.29 22.98
CA PRO A 212 -11.00 2.74 22.78
C PRO A 212 -9.60 3.29 23.04
N HIS A 213 -8.73 2.52 23.68
CA HIS A 213 -7.33 2.85 23.93
C HIS A 213 -6.43 2.62 22.71
N ILE A 214 -6.88 1.82 21.73
CA ILE A 214 -6.15 1.58 20.48
C ILE A 214 -6.47 2.72 19.52
N LYS A 215 -5.43 3.48 19.18
CA LYS A 215 -5.51 4.67 18.31
C LYS A 215 -4.72 4.51 17.01
N HIS A 216 -4.00 3.40 16.87
CA HIS A 216 -3.19 3.11 15.69
C HIS A 216 -3.83 1.97 14.90
N PHE A 217 -3.96 2.17 13.60
CA PHE A 217 -4.57 1.21 12.68
C PHE A 217 -3.62 0.94 11.52
N HIS A 218 -3.66 -0.27 10.98
CA HIS A 218 -2.93 -0.64 9.77
C HIS A 218 -3.90 -1.23 8.75
N LEU A 219 -3.99 -0.61 7.58
CA LEU A 219 -4.85 -1.06 6.49
C LEU A 219 -3.97 -1.51 5.31
N HIS A 220 -4.00 -2.82 5.04
CA HIS A 220 -3.37 -3.43 3.88
C HIS A 220 -4.46 -3.87 2.90
N MET A 221 -4.70 -3.07 1.87
CA MET A 221 -5.90 -3.21 1.03
C MET A 221 -5.55 -3.61 -0.39
N HIS A 222 -5.95 -4.82 -0.79
CA HIS A 222 -5.90 -5.24 -2.19
C HIS A 222 -7.07 -4.69 -2.99
N ASN A 223 -6.85 -4.42 -4.28
CA ASN A 223 -7.81 -3.70 -5.11
C ASN A 223 -8.37 -4.50 -6.31
N ALA A 224 -8.33 -5.83 -6.26
CA ALA A 224 -8.78 -6.71 -7.36
C ALA A 224 -10.23 -6.45 -7.82
N ARG A 225 -11.06 -5.85 -6.97
CA ARG A 225 -12.48 -5.55 -7.23
C ARG A 225 -12.81 -4.05 -7.12
N GLY A 226 -11.80 -3.18 -7.09
CA GLY A 226 -11.98 -1.72 -7.07
C GLY A 226 -12.49 -1.14 -5.74
N MET A 227 -12.56 -1.95 -4.67
CA MET A 227 -13.18 -1.54 -3.40
C MET A 227 -12.18 -0.99 -2.37
N ALA A 228 -10.87 -1.07 -2.61
CA ALA A 228 -9.86 -0.64 -1.63
C ALA A 228 -10.00 0.86 -1.30
N MET A 229 -10.03 1.71 -2.33
CA MET A 229 -10.13 3.18 -2.18
C MET A 229 -11.42 3.63 -1.47
N PRO A 230 -12.63 3.21 -1.89
CA PRO A 230 -13.86 3.51 -1.16
C PRO A 230 -13.86 3.02 0.30
N SER A 231 -13.29 1.85 0.57
CA SER A 231 -13.22 1.30 1.93
C SER A 231 -12.24 2.09 2.80
N ILE A 232 -11.06 2.45 2.29
CA ILE A 232 -10.13 3.35 2.99
C ILE A 232 -10.81 4.67 3.32
N TYR A 233 -11.52 5.29 2.36
CA TYR A 233 -12.27 6.52 2.63
C TYR A 233 -13.31 6.33 3.76
N ALA A 234 -14.04 5.21 3.77
CA ALA A 234 -14.99 4.90 4.85
C ALA A 234 -14.30 4.75 6.22
N ALA A 235 -13.10 4.15 6.27
CA ALA A 235 -12.31 4.11 7.50
C ALA A 235 -11.93 5.52 7.97
N LEU A 236 -11.34 6.34 7.09
CA LEU A 236 -10.90 7.70 7.40
C LEU A 236 -12.05 8.59 7.90
N LYS A 237 -13.26 8.41 7.34
CA LYS A 237 -14.47 9.13 7.75
C LYS A 237 -14.95 8.78 9.16
N ASN A 238 -14.59 7.60 9.67
CA ASN A 238 -14.94 7.11 11.00
C ASN A 238 -13.81 7.31 12.03
N MET A 239 -12.72 7.96 11.61
CA MET A 239 -11.58 8.31 12.44
C MET A 239 -11.54 9.82 12.72
N ASP A 240 -10.74 10.20 13.70
CA ASP A 240 -10.50 11.60 14.09
C ASP A 240 -9.00 11.85 14.27
N ALA A 241 -8.59 13.10 14.55
CA ALA A 241 -7.16 13.44 14.65
C ALA A 241 -6.42 12.84 15.86
N SER A 242 -7.11 12.15 16.78
CA SER A 242 -6.44 11.34 17.80
C SER A 242 -6.02 9.96 17.29
N ASP A 243 -6.49 9.56 16.11
CA ASP A 243 -6.14 8.29 15.47
C ASP A 243 -4.99 8.48 14.47
N THR A 244 -4.21 7.42 14.30
CA THR A 244 -3.19 7.27 13.26
C THR A 244 -3.46 6.03 12.45
N VAL A 245 -3.34 6.12 11.12
CA VAL A 245 -3.52 4.97 10.23
C VAL A 245 -2.34 4.83 9.28
N LEU A 246 -1.73 3.64 9.31
CA LEU A 246 -0.78 3.17 8.32
C LEU A 246 -1.55 2.58 7.14
N ILE A 247 -1.29 3.11 5.95
CA ILE A 247 -1.85 2.62 4.69
C ILE A 247 -0.70 2.19 3.80
N GLU A 248 -0.79 0.96 3.32
CA GLU A 248 0.14 0.39 2.36
C GLU A 248 -0.47 0.43 0.95
N GLY A 249 0.32 0.84 -0.02
CA GLY A 249 -0.03 0.81 -1.43
C GLY A 249 1.16 0.48 -2.30
N THR A 250 0.91 0.39 -3.60
CA THR A 250 1.96 0.18 -4.58
C THR A 250 1.83 1.16 -5.75
N LEU A 251 2.97 1.59 -6.29
CA LEU A 251 3.01 2.35 -7.53
C LEU A 251 2.16 1.67 -8.61
N GLY A 252 1.18 2.38 -9.17
CA GLY A 252 0.33 1.85 -10.24
C GLY A 252 -0.65 0.77 -9.79
N GLY A 253 -0.73 0.44 -8.49
CA GLY A 253 -1.70 -0.49 -7.91
C GLY A 253 -1.53 -1.95 -8.33
N ILE A 254 -0.35 -2.33 -8.79
CA ILE A 254 -0.02 -3.72 -9.14
C ILE A 254 0.67 -4.44 -7.96
N GLY A 255 0.85 -5.75 -8.03
CA GLY A 255 1.45 -6.55 -6.96
C GLY A 255 0.43 -7.44 -6.23
N GLY A 256 0.85 -7.96 -5.08
CA GLY A 256 0.03 -8.76 -4.18
C GLY A 256 0.27 -10.27 -4.24
N GLY A 257 -0.42 -11.00 -3.35
CA GLY A 257 -0.14 -12.41 -3.10
C GLY A 257 -0.59 -13.37 -4.22
N GLN A 258 0.30 -14.28 -4.63
CA GLN A 258 0.00 -15.35 -5.58
C GLN A 258 -0.94 -16.43 -5.00
N TYR A 259 -0.97 -16.56 -3.68
CA TYR A 259 -1.62 -17.68 -2.99
C TYR A 259 -3.12 -17.49 -2.75
N CYS A 260 -3.62 -16.26 -2.98
CA CYS A 260 -5.02 -15.84 -2.85
C CYS A 260 -5.93 -16.27 -4.01
N GLY A 261 -5.37 -16.89 -5.07
CA GLY A 261 -6.12 -17.37 -6.24
C GLY A 261 -6.36 -16.33 -7.34
N ASN A 262 -6.14 -15.03 -7.08
CA ASN A 262 -6.25 -13.97 -8.09
C ASN A 262 -4.92 -13.69 -8.82
N GLY A 263 -3.78 -14.11 -8.24
CA GLY A 263 -2.45 -13.91 -8.84
C GLY A 263 -2.14 -12.43 -9.08
N VAL A 264 -1.67 -12.11 -10.29
CA VAL A 264 -1.36 -10.74 -10.70
C VAL A 264 -2.56 -9.79 -10.69
N ALA A 265 -3.79 -10.31 -10.67
CA ALA A 265 -5.00 -9.51 -10.58
C ALA A 265 -5.33 -9.09 -9.14
N SER A 266 -4.59 -9.55 -8.12
CA SER A 266 -4.79 -9.14 -6.72
C SER A 266 -4.70 -7.62 -6.58
N GLY A 267 -3.62 -7.02 -7.09
CA GLY A 267 -3.38 -5.58 -7.07
C GLY A 267 -3.36 -4.99 -5.66
N MET A 268 -2.93 -3.75 -5.53
CA MET A 268 -3.05 -2.98 -4.29
C MET A 268 -3.68 -1.62 -4.59
N VAL A 269 -3.97 -0.86 -3.54
CA VAL A 269 -4.34 0.55 -3.73
C VAL A 269 -3.22 1.27 -4.50
N PRO A 270 -3.52 1.89 -5.66
CA PRO A 270 -2.52 2.64 -6.42
C PRO A 270 -2.05 3.85 -5.63
N THR A 271 -0.73 4.00 -5.46
CA THR A 271 -0.11 5.12 -4.73
C THR A 271 -0.60 6.47 -5.26
N GLU A 272 -0.56 6.65 -6.58
CA GLU A 272 -0.92 7.92 -7.21
C GLU A 272 -2.40 8.25 -7.03
N ASP A 273 -3.28 7.25 -7.01
CA ASP A 273 -4.72 7.43 -6.83
C ASP A 273 -5.04 7.80 -5.38
N PHE A 274 -4.35 7.13 -4.44
CA PHE A 274 -4.50 7.41 -3.01
C PHE A 274 -4.01 8.80 -2.64
N ILE A 275 -2.81 9.18 -3.08
CA ILE A 275 -2.25 10.51 -2.81
C ILE A 275 -3.09 11.60 -3.48
N HIS A 276 -3.62 11.36 -4.68
CA HIS A 276 -4.54 12.28 -5.34
C HIS A 276 -5.86 12.48 -4.57
N MET A 277 -6.42 11.42 -3.99
CA MET A 277 -7.58 11.52 -3.11
C MET A 277 -7.26 12.36 -1.87
N LEU A 278 -6.16 12.07 -1.16
CA LEU A 278 -5.75 12.80 0.04
C LEU A 278 -5.52 14.29 -0.24
N ASN A 279 -4.82 14.61 -1.34
CA ASN A 279 -4.61 15.99 -1.77
C ASN A 279 -5.95 16.70 -2.03
N GLY A 280 -6.90 16.03 -2.70
CA GLY A 280 -8.25 16.58 -2.93
C GLY A 280 -9.08 16.76 -1.66
N MET A 281 -8.81 15.98 -0.62
CA MET A 281 -9.45 16.10 0.69
C MET A 281 -8.77 17.13 1.61
N GLY A 282 -7.64 17.71 1.17
CA GLY A 282 -6.83 18.61 1.97
C GLY A 282 -6.08 17.93 3.11
N ILE A 283 -5.79 16.63 2.99
CA ILE A 283 -4.99 15.88 3.98
C ILE A 283 -3.51 16.00 3.59
N PRO A 284 -2.67 16.65 4.40
CA PRO A 284 -1.25 16.83 4.07
C PRO A 284 -0.51 15.50 4.20
N THR A 285 0.25 15.13 3.17
CA THR A 285 1.12 13.94 3.15
C THR A 285 2.60 14.28 2.99
N GLY A 286 2.92 15.45 2.43
CA GLY A 286 4.28 15.80 2.03
C GLY A 286 4.78 15.07 0.78
N ILE A 287 3.93 14.27 0.14
CA ILE A 287 4.28 13.46 -1.04
C ILE A 287 3.99 14.25 -2.31
N ASP A 288 4.99 14.37 -3.17
CA ASP A 288 4.93 14.97 -4.50
C ASP A 288 4.27 14.00 -5.50
N LEU A 289 2.98 14.20 -5.74
CA LEU A 289 2.18 13.40 -6.67
C LEU A 289 2.78 13.37 -8.10
N GLN A 290 3.42 14.44 -8.55
CA GLN A 290 3.99 14.47 -9.90
C GLN A 290 5.18 13.51 -10.02
N LYS A 291 6.05 13.49 -9.01
CA LYS A 291 7.17 12.53 -8.96
C LYS A 291 6.67 11.10 -8.80
N VAL A 292 5.59 10.87 -8.05
CA VAL A 292 4.95 9.55 -7.97
C VAL A 292 4.49 9.08 -9.35
N ILE A 293 3.83 9.95 -10.14
CA ILE A 293 3.42 9.63 -11.52
C ILE A 293 4.63 9.27 -12.39
N ASP A 294 5.73 10.02 -12.28
CA ASP A 294 6.96 9.71 -13.01
C ASP A 294 7.51 8.32 -12.62
N CYS A 295 7.45 7.96 -11.33
CA CYS A 295 7.82 6.61 -10.86
C CYS A 295 6.89 5.51 -11.41
N VAL A 296 5.59 5.77 -11.53
CA VAL A 296 4.65 4.81 -12.14
C VAL A 296 4.99 4.57 -13.61
N TRP A 297 5.29 5.61 -14.38
CA TRP A 297 5.70 5.44 -15.77
C TRP A 297 7.05 4.74 -15.91
N MET A 298 8.00 5.01 -15.01
CA MET A 298 9.25 4.25 -14.95
C MET A 298 8.98 2.77 -14.66
N LEU A 299 8.07 2.46 -13.73
CA LEU A 299 7.68 1.09 -13.44
C LEU A 299 7.02 0.41 -14.67
N GLU A 300 6.11 1.09 -15.37
CA GLU A 300 5.50 0.60 -16.62
C GLU A 300 6.53 0.31 -17.72
N GLU A 301 7.57 1.15 -17.85
CA GLU A 301 8.70 0.92 -18.74
C GLU A 301 9.48 -0.35 -18.35
N ILE A 302 9.83 -0.49 -17.06
CA ILE A 302 10.60 -1.62 -16.52
C ILE A 302 9.88 -2.95 -16.75
N ILE A 303 8.56 -2.98 -16.52
CA ILE A 303 7.75 -4.22 -16.63
C ILE A 303 7.15 -4.42 -18.03
N GLY A 304 7.30 -3.45 -18.93
CA GLY A 304 6.86 -3.52 -20.32
C GLY A 304 5.34 -3.52 -20.54
N ARG A 305 4.54 -3.03 -19.58
CA ARG A 305 3.07 -2.96 -19.69
C ARG A 305 2.46 -1.87 -18.80
N PRO A 306 1.26 -1.35 -19.12
CA PRO A 306 0.58 -0.40 -18.26
C PRO A 306 0.20 -1.02 -16.91
N THR A 307 0.13 -0.16 -15.89
CA THR A 307 -0.33 -0.49 -14.53
C THR A 307 -1.82 -0.19 -14.36
N MET A 308 -2.40 -0.57 -13.21
CA MET A 308 -3.85 -0.51 -12.98
C MET A 308 -4.35 0.83 -12.40
N GLY A 309 -3.49 1.66 -11.83
CA GLY A 309 -3.89 2.98 -11.28
C GLY A 309 -4.49 3.91 -12.34
N HIS A 310 -5.09 5.02 -11.97
CA HIS A 310 -5.81 5.88 -12.92
C HIS A 310 -5.17 7.25 -13.11
N VAL A 311 -4.68 7.87 -12.04
CA VAL A 311 -4.14 9.23 -12.04
C VAL A 311 -2.86 9.35 -12.85
N SER A 312 -2.05 8.29 -12.91
CA SER A 312 -0.87 8.23 -13.79
C SER A 312 -1.22 8.25 -15.28
N LYS A 313 -2.47 7.95 -15.65
CA LYS A 313 -2.95 7.99 -17.04
C LYS A 313 -3.71 9.28 -17.35
N ALA A 314 -4.57 9.72 -16.44
CA ALA A 314 -5.44 10.88 -16.65
C ALA A 314 -4.80 12.22 -16.21
N GLY A 315 -3.78 12.17 -15.35
CA GLY A 315 -3.23 13.32 -14.66
C GLY A 315 -4.01 13.69 -13.40
N PRO A 316 -3.42 14.54 -12.53
CA PRO A 316 -4.15 15.10 -11.40
C PRO A 316 -5.30 16.00 -11.91
N ARG A 317 -6.40 16.05 -11.15
CA ARG A 317 -7.48 17.03 -11.37
C ARG A 317 -6.88 18.46 -11.47
N PRO A 318 -7.08 19.17 -12.59
CA PRO A 318 -6.61 20.54 -12.70
C PRO A 318 -7.54 21.45 -11.91
N ILE A 319 -7.02 22.06 -10.84
CA ILE A 319 -7.79 22.93 -9.93
C ILE A 319 -7.42 24.41 -10.10
N GLU A 320 -6.18 24.70 -10.50
CA GLU A 320 -5.71 26.06 -10.76
C GLU A 320 -5.91 26.42 -12.23
N ALA A 321 -6.27 27.67 -12.51
CA ALA A 321 -6.51 28.15 -13.87
C ALA A 321 -5.31 27.93 -14.82
N ALA A 322 -4.09 27.99 -14.29
CA ALA A 322 -2.87 27.74 -15.05
C ALA A 322 -2.68 26.25 -15.44
N ALA A 323 -3.37 25.33 -14.78
CA ALA A 323 -3.35 23.90 -15.05
C ALA A 323 -4.55 23.43 -15.90
N PHE A 324 -5.52 24.30 -16.16
CA PHE A 324 -6.66 23.96 -17.03
C PHE A 324 -6.16 23.66 -18.45
N TYR A 325 -6.73 22.63 -19.07
CA TYR A 325 -6.37 22.23 -20.41
C TYR A 325 -6.87 23.27 -21.42
N ASP A 326 -6.09 23.49 -22.49
CA ASP A 326 -6.51 24.33 -23.61
C ASP A 326 -7.78 23.71 -24.23
N ALA A 327 -8.90 24.42 -24.19
CA ALA A 327 -10.16 23.91 -24.76
C ALA A 327 -10.10 23.68 -26.28
N ASN A 328 -9.02 24.08 -26.96
CA ASN A 328 -8.75 23.78 -28.36
C ASN A 328 -7.75 22.62 -28.56
N LEU A 329 -7.49 21.82 -27.52
CA LEU A 329 -6.72 20.59 -27.65
C LEU A 329 -7.35 19.67 -28.73
N PRO A 330 -6.56 18.90 -29.51
CA PRO A 330 -7.11 17.93 -30.43
C PRO A 330 -7.85 16.82 -29.67
N ALA A 331 -8.57 15.96 -30.39
CA ALA A 331 -9.11 14.74 -29.77
C ALA A 331 -7.93 13.86 -29.30
N ILE A 332 -7.90 13.55 -28.00
CA ILE A 332 -6.86 12.71 -27.39
C ILE A 332 -7.35 11.26 -27.42
N GLU A 333 -6.77 10.47 -28.31
CA GLU A 333 -7.21 9.08 -28.53
C GLU A 333 -6.26 8.06 -27.90
N THR A 334 -5.06 8.48 -27.47
CA THR A 334 -4.01 7.59 -26.96
C THR A 334 -3.57 7.93 -25.54
N LEU A 335 -3.16 6.91 -24.78
CA LEU A 335 -2.53 7.10 -23.46
C LEU A 335 -1.23 7.88 -23.53
N LYS A 336 -0.50 7.80 -24.65
CA LYS A 336 0.71 8.59 -24.88
C LYS A 336 0.37 10.08 -24.98
N ALA A 337 -0.64 10.43 -25.77
CA ALA A 337 -1.12 11.80 -25.89
C ALA A 337 -1.75 12.33 -24.59
N ALA A 338 -2.43 11.47 -23.82
CA ALA A 338 -2.98 11.81 -22.50
C ALA A 338 -1.93 12.33 -21.52
N LYS A 339 -0.64 11.98 -21.68
CA LYS A 339 0.47 12.52 -20.85
C LYS A 339 0.74 14.02 -21.05
N HIS A 340 -0.06 14.72 -21.87
CA HIS A 340 0.07 16.16 -22.10
C HIS A 340 -0.08 17.01 -20.82
N PHE A 341 -0.78 16.50 -19.79
CA PHE A 341 -0.83 17.16 -18.47
C PHE A 341 0.56 17.32 -17.84
N ARG A 342 1.54 16.51 -18.26
CA ARG A 342 2.94 16.55 -17.81
C ARG A 342 3.88 17.10 -18.89
N HIS A 343 3.72 16.63 -20.13
CA HIS A 343 4.66 16.92 -21.23
C HIS A 343 4.20 18.06 -22.15
N GLY A 344 3.06 18.69 -21.87
CA GLY A 344 2.48 19.74 -22.68
C GLY A 344 2.10 19.27 -24.09
N SER A 345 2.06 20.21 -25.03
CA SER A 345 1.58 19.97 -26.39
C SER A 345 2.39 18.94 -27.20
N LYS A 346 3.64 18.69 -26.82
CA LYS A 346 4.49 17.67 -27.45
C LYS A 346 3.91 16.26 -27.32
N ALA A 347 3.12 15.98 -26.28
CA ALA A 347 2.53 14.65 -26.09
C ALA A 347 1.52 14.29 -27.20
N TYR A 348 0.80 15.28 -27.72
CA TYR A 348 -0.25 15.09 -28.73
C TYR A 348 0.10 15.68 -30.10
N GLU A 349 1.38 15.95 -30.38
CA GLU A 349 1.80 16.54 -31.66
C GLU A 349 1.41 15.70 -32.89
N ASN A 350 1.23 14.38 -32.70
CA ASN A 350 0.82 13.44 -33.74
C ASN A 350 -0.71 13.24 -33.80
N GLU A 351 -1.47 13.80 -32.86
CA GLU A 351 -2.93 13.76 -32.87
C GLU A 351 -3.43 14.82 -33.85
N THR A 352 -3.97 14.39 -35.00
CA THR A 352 -4.44 15.30 -36.06
C THR A 352 -5.95 15.46 -36.09
N TYR A 353 -6.69 14.62 -35.37
CA TYR A 353 -8.15 14.67 -35.38
C TYR A 353 -8.67 15.79 -34.48
N SER A 354 -9.38 16.75 -35.09
CA SER A 354 -10.06 17.83 -34.39
C SER A 354 -11.48 17.96 -34.96
N PRO A 355 -12.51 17.48 -34.26
CA PRO A 355 -13.89 17.53 -34.74
C PRO A 355 -14.52 18.93 -34.75
N TRP A 356 -13.84 19.94 -34.19
CA TRP A 356 -14.39 21.29 -34.02
C TRP A 356 -14.07 22.19 -35.22
N ASN A 357 -15.12 22.67 -35.89
CA ASN A 357 -14.99 23.50 -37.10
C ASN A 357 -14.48 24.93 -36.84
N LYS A 358 -14.50 25.39 -35.59
CA LYS A 358 -14.05 26.72 -35.15
C LYS A 358 -13.39 26.58 -33.76
N PRO A 359 -12.43 27.44 -33.42
CA PRO A 359 -11.89 27.49 -32.07
C PRO A 359 -13.01 27.65 -31.03
N ILE A 360 -12.95 26.87 -29.96
CA ILE A 360 -13.83 27.01 -28.80
C ILE A 360 -13.53 28.36 -28.15
N THR A 361 -14.55 29.19 -28.04
CA THR A 361 -14.52 30.51 -27.40
C THR A 361 -15.77 30.67 -26.56
N GLY A 362 -15.74 31.53 -25.53
CA GLY A 362 -16.93 31.79 -24.72
C GLY A 362 -16.66 32.58 -23.44
N PRO A 363 -17.71 33.08 -22.78
CA PRO A 363 -17.58 33.90 -21.57
C PRO A 363 -16.98 33.15 -20.38
N TYR A 364 -16.99 31.81 -20.43
CA TYR A 364 -16.42 30.92 -19.39
C TYR A 364 -15.00 30.42 -19.73
N PHE A 365 -14.40 30.89 -20.82
CA PHE A 365 -13.07 30.46 -21.29
C PHE A 365 -11.92 31.07 -20.46
N LYS A 366 -12.20 32.14 -19.69
CA LYS A 366 -11.26 32.82 -18.79
C LYS A 366 -11.97 33.21 -17.51
N THR A 367 -12.43 32.25 -16.73
CA THR A 367 -12.95 32.57 -15.41
C THR A 367 -11.99 32.06 -14.35
N SER A 368 -11.10 32.95 -13.92
CA SER A 368 -10.55 32.98 -12.56
C SER A 368 -11.65 33.27 -11.51
N ALA A 369 -12.89 32.86 -11.78
CA ALA A 369 -14.12 33.34 -11.14
C ALA A 369 -15.07 32.20 -10.74
N PHE A 370 -14.54 30.98 -10.60
CA PHE A 370 -15.21 29.88 -9.89
C PHE A 370 -14.39 29.51 -8.68
#